data_AF-A0A1V1PPV9-F1
#
_entry.id   AF-A0A1V1PPV9-F1
#
_cell.length_a   1.000
_cell.length_b   1.000
_cell.length_c   1.000
_cell.angle_alpha   90.00
_cell.angle_beta   90.00
_cell.angle_gamma   90.00
#
_symmetry.space_group_name_H-M   'P 1'
#
loop_
_entity.id
_entity.type
_entity.pdbx_description
1 polymer ?
#
loop_
_entity_poly.entity_id
_entity_poly.type
_entity_poly.pdbx_seq_one_letter_code
_entity_poly.pdbx_strand_id
1 'polypeptide(L)'
;MLRNWAADMEENMVQRQLRRLSFVACLTALSFIAAPQAFAANSEGCEGGGFRIAGLINGASTQSVGRTTLAANRFGSTIQIVGRYVEFTIVTSTFAVENYVFTGAANNLDMTGGVRTVVWSERRPDHRGATLSGGISVDIRDEDIVIEREGSAVSMKIQAKDCAQGGIFQMEPEREDNTATRITHVLAPGVFYFDNPNFRAREGDTVPYKDTTVVVPDRINIASNTARRFIARDSAQVAERVDSPTCPNQIRTRSGAFETVLHCGQVSIWDVASGGRMGFVTGEDAHEVAPPATDCTRRCQAQNRVRGRSVKLGWPFPVPAAVRLQPPTP
;
A
#
# COMPACT_ATOMS: atom_id res chain seq x y z
N MET A 1 0.12 -48.44 38.62
CA MET A 1 0.05 -47.05 38.09
C MET A 1 1.40 -46.62 37.51
N LEU A 2 1.91 -47.33 36.51
CA LEU A 2 3.13 -46.99 35.76
C LEU A 2 3.14 -47.91 34.53
N ARG A 3 2.51 -47.46 33.43
CA ARG A 3 2.52 -48.04 32.08
C ARG A 3 1.50 -47.24 31.26
N ASN A 4 1.96 -46.12 30.70
CA ASN A 4 1.41 -45.44 29.51
C ASN A 4 2.23 -44.17 29.18
N TRP A 5 3.55 -44.19 29.39
CA TRP A 5 4.43 -43.03 29.14
C TRP A 5 5.52 -43.30 28.10
N ALA A 6 5.41 -44.39 27.32
CA ALA A 6 6.44 -44.79 26.37
C ALA A 6 5.94 -44.93 24.92
N ALA A 7 4.68 -44.61 24.61
CA ALA A 7 4.13 -44.73 23.25
C ALA A 7 4.08 -43.39 22.47
N ASP A 8 4.07 -42.24 23.15
CA ASP A 8 3.95 -40.93 22.47
C ASP A 8 5.30 -40.25 22.15
N MET A 9 6.44 -40.86 22.52
CA MET A 9 7.77 -40.30 22.24
C MET A 9 8.44 -40.87 20.96
N GLU A 10 7.92 -41.94 20.36
CA GLU A 10 8.51 -42.52 19.13
C GLU A 10 7.99 -41.90 17.82
N GLU A 11 6.82 -41.26 17.80
CA GLU A 11 6.29 -40.63 16.56
C GLU A 11 6.92 -39.26 16.23
N ASN A 12 7.48 -38.55 17.21
CA ASN A 12 7.98 -37.18 17.00
C ASN A 12 9.46 -37.07 16.58
N MET A 13 10.18 -38.19 16.44
CA MET A 13 11.61 -38.18 16.10
C MET A 13 11.95 -38.65 14.68
N VAL A 14 10.99 -39.25 13.95
CA VAL A 14 11.21 -39.79 12.59
C VAL A 14 10.94 -38.76 11.48
N GLN A 15 10.10 -37.74 11.71
CA GLN A 15 9.80 -36.72 10.68
C GLN A 15 10.87 -35.64 10.49
N ARG A 16 11.86 -35.52 11.40
CA ARG A 16 12.90 -34.49 11.32
C ARG A 16 14.17 -34.87 10.54
N GLN A 17 14.29 -36.09 10.01
CA GLN A 17 15.53 -36.53 9.33
C GLN A 17 15.43 -36.88 7.83
N LEU A 18 14.28 -36.72 7.17
CA LEU A 18 14.12 -37.08 5.74
C LEU A 18 13.96 -35.89 4.79
N ARG A 19 14.88 -34.90 4.86
CA ARG A 19 15.04 -33.86 3.82
C ARG A 19 16.48 -33.71 3.33
N ARG A 20 17.22 -34.82 3.29
CA ARG A 20 18.49 -34.89 2.56
C ARG A 20 18.46 -36.06 1.58
N LEU A 21 18.83 -35.72 0.35
CA LEU A 21 19.35 -36.56 -0.72
C LEU A 21 18.36 -37.26 -1.66
N SER A 22 18.44 -36.75 -2.89
CA SER A 22 18.46 -37.47 -4.17
C SER A 22 17.13 -37.73 -4.87
N PHE A 23 16.93 -37.03 -5.99
CA PHE A 23 16.63 -37.72 -7.24
C PHE A 23 17.39 -37.10 -8.43
N VAL A 24 17.75 -38.03 -9.31
CA VAL A 24 18.74 -38.00 -10.38
C VAL A 24 18.25 -37.25 -11.61
N ALA A 25 19.23 -36.77 -12.38
CA ALA A 25 19.11 -36.13 -13.69
C ALA A 25 18.27 -36.91 -14.70
N CYS A 26 17.51 -36.19 -15.53
CA CYS A 26 17.03 -36.68 -16.82
C CYS A 26 16.98 -35.54 -17.86
N LEU A 27 17.13 -35.95 -19.11
CA LEU A 27 17.64 -35.26 -20.29
C LEU A 27 17.08 -33.87 -20.63
N THR A 28 17.99 -33.08 -21.21
CA THR A 28 17.80 -31.89 -22.02
C THR A 28 16.85 -32.11 -23.21
N ALA A 29 15.76 -31.36 -23.25
CA ALA A 29 15.06 -31.00 -24.46
C ALA A 29 15.08 -29.46 -24.59
N LEU A 30 15.88 -28.93 -25.53
CA LEU A 30 15.80 -27.53 -25.94
C LEU A 30 14.49 -27.31 -26.68
N SER A 31 13.46 -26.90 -25.95
CA SER A 31 12.31 -26.21 -26.54
C SER A 31 12.59 -24.71 -26.43
N PHE A 32 12.88 -24.07 -27.56
CA PHE A 32 12.77 -22.62 -27.71
C PHE A 32 11.30 -22.23 -27.58
N ILE A 33 10.80 -22.23 -26.33
CA ILE A 33 9.59 -21.50 -25.99
C ILE A 33 10.05 -20.05 -25.90
N ALA A 34 9.70 -19.27 -26.92
CA ALA A 34 9.75 -17.82 -26.82
C ALA A 34 9.04 -17.45 -25.51
N ALA A 35 9.81 -17.03 -24.51
CA ALA A 35 9.25 -16.50 -23.29
C ALA A 35 8.28 -15.40 -23.73
N PRO A 36 7.01 -15.42 -23.30
CA PRO A 36 6.12 -14.30 -23.57
C PRO A 36 6.84 -13.07 -23.00
N GLN A 37 7.18 -12.14 -23.88
CA GLN A 37 7.77 -10.88 -23.49
C GLN A 37 6.90 -10.29 -22.39
N ALA A 38 7.47 -10.17 -21.19
CA ALA A 38 6.88 -9.40 -20.14
C ALA A 38 6.85 -7.95 -20.64
N PHE A 39 5.76 -7.54 -21.27
CA PHE A 39 5.51 -6.13 -21.51
C PHE A 39 5.43 -5.47 -20.12
N ALA A 40 6.47 -4.71 -19.79
CA ALA A 40 6.52 -3.83 -18.65
C ALA A 40 5.18 -3.07 -18.55
N ALA A 41 4.75 -2.77 -17.32
CA ALA A 41 3.67 -1.79 -17.10
C ALA A 41 3.95 -0.54 -17.93
N ASN A 42 2.95 0.28 -18.29
CA ASN A 42 3.19 1.57 -18.95
C ASN A 42 4.22 2.36 -18.13
N SER A 43 5.49 2.22 -18.52
CA SER A 43 6.67 2.66 -17.79
C SER A 43 6.91 4.15 -18.00
N GLU A 44 6.11 4.76 -18.88
CA GLU A 44 6.11 6.19 -19.18
C GLU A 44 6.00 7.02 -17.89
N GLY A 45 5.12 6.63 -16.95
CA GLY A 45 4.97 7.33 -15.68
C GLY A 45 6.14 7.16 -14.71
N CYS A 46 6.99 6.16 -14.94
CA CYS A 46 8.10 5.79 -14.06
C CYS A 46 9.45 6.03 -14.74
N GLU A 47 9.47 6.66 -15.91
CA GLU A 47 10.68 6.83 -16.72
C GLU A 47 11.75 7.58 -15.94
N GLY A 48 12.92 6.95 -15.80
CA GLY A 48 14.03 7.47 -15.01
C GLY A 48 13.75 7.57 -13.51
N GLY A 49 12.73 6.85 -13.02
CA GLY A 49 12.50 6.61 -11.60
C GLY A 49 13.46 5.57 -11.03
N GLY A 50 13.45 5.45 -9.71
CA GLY A 50 14.28 4.54 -8.94
C GLY A 50 14.60 5.11 -7.57
N PHE A 51 14.86 4.22 -6.60
CA PHE A 51 15.05 4.63 -5.22
C PHE A 51 16.50 4.54 -4.76
N ARG A 52 16.82 5.40 -3.78
CA ARG A 52 17.98 5.25 -2.88
C ARG A 52 17.54 5.46 -1.44
N ILE A 53 18.30 4.90 -0.52
CA ILE A 53 18.12 5.10 0.92
C ILE A 53 19.16 6.09 1.43
N ALA A 54 18.71 7.11 2.17
CA ALA A 54 19.55 8.09 2.83
C ALA A 54 19.24 8.20 4.31
N GLY A 55 20.01 9.02 5.02
CA GLY A 55 19.87 9.19 6.47
C GLY A 55 20.40 7.99 7.28
N LEU A 56 21.28 7.18 6.69
CA LEU A 56 22.04 6.20 7.47
C LEU A 56 23.00 6.93 8.42
N ILE A 57 23.42 6.26 9.49
CA ILE A 57 24.38 6.82 10.45
C ILE A 57 25.61 7.36 9.73
N ASN A 58 26.13 8.49 10.23
CA ASN A 58 27.23 9.28 9.64
C ASN A 58 26.89 9.92 8.29
N GLY A 59 25.59 10.14 8.00
CA GLY A 59 25.14 10.79 6.77
C GLY A 59 25.24 9.90 5.53
N ALA A 60 25.45 8.59 5.70
CA ALA A 60 25.62 7.67 4.59
C ALA A 60 24.30 7.45 3.81
N SER A 61 24.46 7.07 2.55
CA SER A 61 23.36 6.65 1.66
C SER A 61 23.74 5.39 0.91
N THR A 62 22.75 4.63 0.44
CA THR A 62 22.96 3.46 -0.40
C THR A 62 21.90 3.37 -1.49
N GLN A 63 22.32 2.83 -2.63
CA GLN A 63 21.47 2.48 -3.76
C GLN A 63 21.90 1.10 -4.24
N SER A 64 21.68 0.09 -3.40
CA SER A 64 22.00 -1.29 -3.73
C SER A 64 20.91 -1.85 -4.63
N VAL A 65 21.25 -2.11 -5.89
CA VAL A 65 20.36 -2.82 -6.81
C VAL A 65 20.32 -4.30 -6.44
N GLY A 66 19.13 -4.88 -6.42
CA GLY A 66 18.86 -6.22 -5.94
C GLY A 66 18.69 -6.28 -4.41
N ARG A 67 18.60 -7.51 -3.90
CA ARG A 67 18.33 -7.76 -2.48
C ARG A 67 19.61 -7.67 -1.65
N THR A 68 19.58 -6.87 -0.59
CA THR A 68 20.64 -6.77 0.43
C THR A 68 20.04 -6.58 1.82
N THR A 69 20.78 -6.97 2.85
CA THR A 69 20.41 -6.70 4.25
C THR A 69 21.41 -5.74 4.87
N LEU A 70 20.92 -4.60 5.30
CA LEU A 70 21.68 -3.59 6.02
C LEU A 70 21.60 -3.86 7.53
N ALA A 71 22.75 -3.96 8.19
CA ALA A 71 22.82 -4.25 9.62
C ALA A 71 22.11 -3.18 10.48
N ALA A 72 21.49 -3.60 11.59
CA ALA A 72 20.67 -2.74 12.45
C ALA A 72 21.42 -1.50 12.98
N ASN A 73 22.72 -1.63 13.25
CA ASN A 73 23.58 -0.55 13.74
C ASN A 73 23.89 0.54 12.70
N ARG A 74 23.29 0.47 11.50
CA ARG A 74 23.42 1.49 10.45
C ARG A 74 22.34 2.56 10.50
N PHE A 75 21.32 2.39 11.35
CA PHE A 75 20.12 3.23 11.34
C PHE A 75 20.01 4.10 12.59
N GLY A 76 19.62 5.36 12.38
CA GLY A 76 19.10 6.21 13.46
C GLY A 76 17.61 5.98 13.70
N SER A 77 16.94 6.98 14.28
CA SER A 77 15.48 6.98 14.49
C SER A 77 14.70 6.92 13.18
N THR A 78 15.24 7.49 12.10
CA THR A 78 14.60 7.57 10.79
C THR A 78 15.57 7.28 9.65
N ILE A 79 15.05 6.82 8.51
CA ILE A 79 15.74 6.81 7.21
C ILE A 79 14.87 7.47 6.15
N GLN A 80 15.48 7.99 5.09
CA GLN A 80 14.78 8.58 3.95
C GLN A 80 14.81 7.63 2.75
N ILE A 81 13.65 7.40 2.16
CA ILE A 81 13.49 6.75 0.87
C ILE A 81 13.33 7.86 -0.16
N VAL A 82 14.31 7.97 -1.05
CA VAL A 82 14.39 9.08 -2.01
C VAL A 82 14.30 8.51 -3.42
N GLY A 83 13.22 8.81 -4.11
CA GLY A 83 13.04 8.60 -5.53
C GLY A 83 13.04 9.92 -6.32
N ARG A 84 12.86 9.81 -7.63
CA ARG A 84 12.69 10.96 -8.52
C ARG A 84 11.30 11.58 -8.38
N TYR A 85 10.27 10.74 -8.33
CA TYR A 85 8.86 11.15 -8.33
C TYR A 85 8.23 11.07 -6.95
N VAL A 86 8.71 10.15 -6.13
CA VAL A 86 8.22 9.90 -4.77
C VAL A 86 9.37 9.93 -3.77
N GLU A 87 9.14 10.53 -2.61
CA GLU A 87 10.03 10.42 -1.45
C GLU A 87 9.22 10.33 -0.16
N PHE A 88 9.77 9.66 0.84
CA PHE A 88 9.17 9.56 2.17
C PHE A 88 10.20 9.18 3.23
N THR A 89 9.85 9.40 4.49
CA THR A 89 10.66 9.01 5.65
C THR A 89 10.08 7.77 6.30
N ILE A 90 10.93 6.86 6.76
CA ILE A 90 10.54 5.70 7.56
C ILE A 90 11.07 5.87 8.97
N VAL A 91 10.19 5.79 9.97
CA VAL A 91 10.57 5.66 11.38
C VAL A 91 11.03 4.24 11.62
N THR A 92 12.29 4.04 11.99
CA THR A 92 12.93 2.72 11.86
C THR A 92 12.41 1.72 12.89
N SER A 93 11.97 2.17 14.07
CA SER A 93 11.46 1.31 15.15
C SER A 93 10.04 0.80 14.94
N THR A 94 9.24 1.48 14.11
CA THR A 94 7.82 1.15 13.87
C THR A 94 7.51 0.90 12.39
N PHE A 95 8.39 1.29 11.48
CA PHE A 95 8.09 1.37 10.05
C PHE A 95 6.90 2.29 9.74
N ALA A 96 6.61 3.25 10.62
CA ALA A 96 5.73 4.36 10.26
C ALA A 96 6.32 5.13 9.08
N VAL A 97 5.45 5.60 8.19
CA VAL A 97 5.84 6.43 7.05
C VAL A 97 5.44 7.86 7.33
N GLU A 98 6.40 8.76 7.24
CA GLU A 98 6.20 10.20 7.44
C GLU A 98 6.52 10.96 6.15
N ASN A 99 5.83 12.08 5.94
CA ASN A 99 6.07 13.01 4.83
C ASN A 99 6.14 12.29 3.48
N TYR A 100 5.06 11.58 3.11
CA TYR A 100 5.00 10.97 1.78
C TYR A 100 4.72 12.05 0.74
N VAL A 101 5.63 12.22 -0.20
CA VAL A 101 5.62 13.34 -1.15
C VAL A 101 5.62 12.83 -2.58
N PHE A 102 4.78 13.44 -3.42
CA PHE A 102 5.02 13.53 -4.85
C PHE A 102 5.87 14.75 -5.15
N THR A 103 7.04 14.55 -5.74
CA THR A 103 8.06 15.60 -5.90
C THR A 103 7.66 16.68 -6.90
N GLY A 104 6.75 16.36 -7.83
CA GLY A 104 6.40 17.21 -8.98
C GLY A 104 7.43 17.18 -10.10
N ALA A 105 8.33 16.18 -10.11
CA ALA A 105 9.27 16.02 -11.21
C ALA A 105 8.54 15.85 -12.56
N ALA A 106 9.07 16.48 -13.60
CA ALA A 106 8.44 16.52 -14.92
C ALA A 106 8.26 15.10 -15.50
N ASN A 107 7.02 14.81 -15.88
CA ASN A 107 6.59 13.60 -16.56
C ASN A 107 5.21 13.86 -17.19
N ASN A 108 4.91 13.24 -18.33
CA ASN A 108 3.62 13.44 -19.01
C ASN A 108 2.42 12.96 -18.17
N LEU A 109 2.65 12.04 -17.23
CA LEU A 109 1.64 11.49 -16.32
C LEU A 109 1.70 12.12 -14.91
N ASP A 110 2.45 13.21 -14.72
CA ASP A 110 2.46 13.91 -13.43
C ASP A 110 1.07 14.43 -13.06
N MET A 111 0.60 14.00 -11.89
CA MET A 111 -0.69 14.39 -11.32
C MET A 111 -0.62 15.61 -10.41
N THR A 112 0.58 16.11 -10.13
CA THR A 112 0.75 17.27 -9.27
C THR A 112 0.81 18.59 -10.04
N GLY A 113 1.09 18.53 -11.35
CA GLY A 113 1.22 19.71 -12.20
C GLY A 113 2.53 20.46 -11.97
N GLY A 114 3.61 19.74 -11.66
CA GLY A 114 4.93 20.30 -11.34
C GLY A 114 5.07 20.78 -9.90
N VAL A 115 4.08 20.50 -9.04
CA VAL A 115 4.02 21.03 -7.68
C VAL A 115 4.36 19.95 -6.67
N ARG A 116 5.40 20.19 -5.86
CA ARG A 116 5.71 19.32 -4.73
C ARG A 116 4.50 19.19 -3.80
N THR A 117 3.96 17.98 -3.70
CA THR A 117 2.70 17.70 -3.01
C THR A 117 2.93 16.66 -1.93
N VAL A 118 2.95 17.09 -0.67
CA VAL A 118 2.94 16.18 0.49
C VAL A 118 1.52 15.62 0.61
N VAL A 119 1.38 14.29 0.61
CA VAL A 119 0.07 13.61 0.70
C VAL A 119 -0.19 13.19 2.13
N TRP A 120 0.74 12.43 2.72
CA TRP A 120 0.65 11.96 4.09
C TRP A 120 1.63 12.73 4.95
N SER A 121 1.13 13.34 6.02
CA SER A 121 2.01 13.73 7.12
C SER A 121 2.52 12.47 7.81
N GLU A 122 1.65 11.48 8.01
CA GLU A 122 1.99 10.23 8.67
C GLU A 122 1.09 9.04 8.29
N ARG A 123 1.67 7.85 8.30
CA ARG A 123 0.99 6.56 8.36
C ARG A 123 1.64 5.72 9.46
N ARG A 124 0.95 5.59 10.58
CA ARG A 124 1.48 5.07 11.84
C ARG A 124 0.86 3.71 12.18
N PRO A 125 1.60 2.60 12.09
CA PRO A 125 1.18 1.33 12.66
C PRO A 125 1.37 1.35 14.19
N ASP A 126 0.37 0.85 14.92
CA ASP A 126 0.42 0.59 16.35
C ASP A 126 0.82 -0.88 16.60
N HIS A 127 2.06 -1.06 17.05
CA HIS A 127 2.64 -2.36 17.35
C HIS A 127 2.29 -2.88 18.75
N ARG A 128 1.53 -2.13 19.54
CA ARG A 128 1.15 -2.46 20.93
C ARG A 128 2.35 -2.71 21.84
N GLY A 129 3.34 -1.82 21.73
CA GLY A 129 4.58 -1.88 22.50
C GLY A 129 5.68 -2.77 21.90
N ALA A 130 5.40 -3.55 20.85
CA ALA A 130 6.45 -4.23 20.10
C ALA A 130 7.27 -3.24 19.26
N THR A 131 8.55 -3.55 19.03
CA THR A 131 9.48 -2.72 18.24
C THR A 131 10.20 -3.54 17.20
N LEU A 132 10.47 -2.93 16.05
CA LEU A 132 11.33 -3.48 15.01
C LEU A 132 12.78 -3.17 15.33
N SER A 133 13.62 -4.20 15.41
CA SER A 133 15.01 -4.08 15.89
C SER A 133 16.03 -4.76 14.96
N GLY A 134 15.60 -5.68 14.10
CA GLY A 134 16.45 -6.40 13.15
C GLY A 134 17.14 -5.49 12.13
N GLY A 135 17.98 -6.11 11.29
CA GLY A 135 18.48 -5.45 10.08
C GLY A 135 17.32 -5.11 9.13
N ILE A 136 17.56 -4.18 8.22
CA ILE A 136 16.59 -3.85 7.18
C ILE A 136 17.00 -4.58 5.89
N SER A 137 16.11 -5.45 5.42
CA SER A 137 16.21 -6.07 4.10
C SER A 137 15.64 -5.10 3.07
N VAL A 138 16.39 -4.85 2.00
CA VAL A 138 16.05 -3.91 0.93
C VAL A 138 16.24 -4.62 -0.39
N ASP A 139 15.23 -4.54 -1.26
CA ASP A 139 15.29 -5.03 -2.63
C ASP A 139 14.87 -3.89 -3.56
N ILE A 140 15.86 -3.22 -4.18
CA ILE A 140 15.61 -2.16 -5.16
C ILE A 140 15.80 -2.77 -6.54
N ARG A 141 14.78 -2.69 -7.39
CA ARG A 141 14.85 -3.14 -8.79
C ARG A 141 14.12 -2.12 -9.65
N ASP A 142 14.85 -1.55 -10.60
CA ASP A 142 14.31 -0.53 -11.50
C ASP A 142 13.66 0.62 -10.70
N GLU A 143 12.35 0.73 -10.78
CA GLU A 143 11.53 1.79 -10.15
C GLU A 143 10.84 1.29 -8.87
N ASP A 144 11.00 0.02 -8.51
CA ASP A 144 10.40 -0.62 -7.33
C ASP A 144 11.39 -0.68 -6.15
N ILE A 145 10.85 -0.52 -4.93
CA ILE A 145 11.55 -0.82 -3.68
C ILE A 145 10.66 -1.72 -2.81
N VAL A 146 11.25 -2.77 -2.25
CA VAL A 146 10.69 -3.55 -1.15
C VAL A 146 11.62 -3.41 0.05
N ILE A 147 11.09 -3.00 1.19
CA ILE A 147 11.83 -2.82 2.42
C ILE A 147 11.13 -3.56 3.56
N GLU A 148 11.89 -4.40 4.24
CA GLU A 148 11.40 -5.31 5.28
C GLU A 148 12.24 -5.13 6.55
N ARG A 149 11.58 -5.15 7.71
CA ARG A 149 12.26 -5.24 9.01
C ARG A 149 11.46 -6.09 9.97
N GLU A 150 12.21 -6.85 10.77
CA GLU A 150 11.68 -7.75 11.77
C GLU A 150 11.96 -7.21 13.18
N GLY A 151 11.03 -7.49 14.08
CA GLY A 151 11.18 -7.39 15.53
C GLY A 151 10.84 -8.73 16.18
N SER A 152 10.80 -8.76 17.51
CA SER A 152 10.56 -10.01 18.25
C SER A 152 9.12 -10.51 18.25
N ALA A 153 8.15 -9.71 17.76
CA ALA A 153 6.72 -10.05 17.78
C ALA A 153 5.96 -9.55 16.54
N VAL A 154 6.61 -8.71 15.73
CA VAL A 154 6.02 -8.10 14.54
C VAL A 154 7.10 -7.94 13.48
N SER A 155 6.75 -8.18 12.23
CA SER A 155 7.52 -7.77 11.07
C SER A 155 6.69 -6.80 10.23
N MET A 156 7.39 -5.95 9.49
CA MET A 156 6.78 -4.97 8.60
C MET A 156 7.44 -5.05 7.23
N LYS A 157 6.62 -5.01 6.19
CA LYS A 157 7.07 -4.81 4.81
C LYS A 157 6.43 -3.55 4.25
N ILE A 158 7.22 -2.74 3.56
CA ILE A 158 6.75 -1.65 2.71
C ILE A 158 7.17 -1.94 1.28
N GLN A 159 6.24 -1.78 0.35
CA GLN A 159 6.50 -1.82 -1.08
C GLN A 159 6.13 -0.47 -1.68
N ALA A 160 7.01 0.12 -2.47
CA ALA A 160 6.76 1.38 -3.14
C ALA A 160 7.28 1.36 -4.59
N LYS A 161 6.67 2.15 -5.46
CA LYS A 161 7.12 2.36 -6.84
C LYS A 161 7.30 3.85 -7.14
N ASP A 162 8.40 4.21 -7.77
CA ASP A 162 8.78 5.59 -8.08
C ASP A 162 8.22 6.03 -9.43
N CYS A 163 6.95 6.50 -9.42
CA CYS A 163 6.27 6.96 -10.62
C CYS A 163 5.53 8.29 -10.38
N ALA A 164 5.48 9.14 -11.41
CA ALA A 164 4.87 10.46 -11.39
C ALA A 164 3.35 10.45 -11.15
N GLN A 165 2.66 9.43 -11.65
CA GLN A 165 1.23 9.23 -11.38
C GLN A 165 0.96 8.45 -10.09
N GLY A 166 2.01 8.25 -9.28
CA GLY A 166 2.04 7.22 -8.25
C GLY A 166 1.98 5.81 -8.84
N GLY A 167 2.26 4.85 -7.98
CA GLY A 167 2.30 3.43 -8.31
C GLY A 167 1.84 2.62 -7.12
N ILE A 168 2.45 1.46 -6.93
CA ILE A 168 2.20 0.66 -5.73
C ILE A 168 2.79 1.41 -4.54
N PHE A 169 1.99 1.67 -3.51
CA PHE A 169 2.48 1.82 -2.15
C PHE A 169 1.66 0.91 -1.25
N GLN A 170 2.33 0.08 -0.47
CA GLN A 170 1.70 -0.87 0.45
C GLN A 170 2.52 -1.00 1.72
N MET A 171 1.83 -1.08 2.86
CA MET A 171 2.35 -1.44 4.17
C MET A 171 1.70 -2.75 4.61
N GLU A 172 2.50 -3.73 4.99
CA GLU A 172 2.06 -5.08 5.37
C GLU A 172 2.62 -5.44 6.74
N PRO A 173 1.79 -5.45 7.79
CA PRO A 173 2.17 -5.98 9.09
C PRO A 173 1.99 -7.49 9.15
N GLU A 174 2.90 -8.18 9.82
CA GLU A 174 2.74 -9.58 10.21
C GLU A 174 3.09 -9.71 11.70
N ARG A 175 2.14 -10.22 12.49
CA ARG A 175 2.24 -10.34 13.95
C ARG A 175 2.22 -11.80 14.37
N GLU A 176 3.06 -12.15 15.34
CA GLU A 176 3.11 -13.51 15.92
C GLU A 176 1.80 -13.88 16.64
N ASP A 177 1.12 -12.89 17.23
CA ASP A 177 -0.15 -13.08 17.94
C ASP A 177 -1.36 -13.17 17.00
N ASN A 178 -1.17 -13.08 15.67
CA ASN A 178 -2.20 -13.11 14.64
C ASN A 178 -3.31 -12.06 14.77
N THR A 179 -3.13 -11.05 15.62
CA THR A 179 -4.11 -9.96 15.77
C THR A 179 -3.92 -8.91 14.67
N ALA A 180 -4.93 -8.07 14.46
CA ALA A 180 -4.83 -6.95 13.54
C ALA A 180 -3.87 -5.87 14.07
N THR A 181 -3.16 -5.18 13.18
CA THR A 181 -2.39 -3.96 13.47
C THR A 181 -3.24 -2.76 13.11
N ARG A 182 -3.42 -1.83 14.07
CA ARG A 182 -4.11 -0.57 13.79
C ARG A 182 -3.16 0.39 13.10
N ILE A 183 -3.54 0.90 11.93
CA ILE A 183 -2.78 1.89 11.19
C ILE A 183 -3.60 3.18 11.12
N THR A 184 -3.02 4.27 11.62
CA THR A 184 -3.59 5.61 11.53
C THR A 184 -2.95 6.37 10.38
N HIS A 185 -3.75 6.86 9.44
CA HIS A 185 -3.30 7.76 8.37
C HIS A 185 -3.67 9.18 8.72
N VAL A 186 -2.72 10.10 8.54
CA VAL A 186 -2.92 11.54 8.69
C VAL A 186 -2.50 12.21 7.39
N LEU A 187 -3.46 12.86 6.73
CA LEU A 187 -3.21 13.68 5.54
C LEU A 187 -2.35 14.89 5.90
N ALA A 188 -1.57 15.36 4.91
CA ALA A 188 -0.85 16.61 5.04
C ALA A 188 -1.82 17.82 4.95
N PRO A 189 -1.42 19.00 5.49
CA PRO A 189 -2.19 20.22 5.31
C PRO A 189 -2.50 20.51 3.83
N GLY A 190 -3.75 20.87 3.54
CA GLY A 190 -4.19 21.13 2.17
C GLY A 190 -4.57 19.90 1.35
N VAL A 191 -4.40 18.69 1.90
CA VAL A 191 -4.93 17.43 1.37
C VAL A 191 -6.08 16.95 2.27
N PHE A 192 -7.13 16.41 1.67
CA PHE A 192 -8.37 16.05 2.39
C PHE A 192 -9.10 14.87 1.75
N TYR A 193 -9.85 14.14 2.58
CA TYR A 193 -10.83 13.14 2.16
C TYR A 193 -12.14 13.81 1.73
N PHE A 194 -12.79 13.25 0.72
CA PHE A 194 -14.11 13.68 0.26
C PHE A 194 -14.92 12.49 -0.26
N ASP A 195 -16.23 12.57 -0.09
CA ASP A 195 -17.17 11.65 -0.73
C ASP A 195 -17.33 12.07 -2.21
N ASN A 196 -17.00 11.18 -3.14
CA ASN A 196 -16.90 11.55 -4.54
C ASN A 196 -18.29 11.65 -5.18
N PRO A 197 -18.75 12.87 -5.57
CA PRO A 197 -20.10 13.06 -6.08
C PRO A 197 -20.32 12.38 -7.44
N ASN A 198 -19.25 12.12 -8.20
CA ASN A 198 -19.37 11.43 -9.47
C ASN A 198 -19.71 9.94 -9.27
N PHE A 199 -19.22 9.33 -8.18
CA PHE A 199 -19.60 7.99 -7.77
C PHE A 199 -21.02 8.00 -7.20
N ARG A 200 -21.36 8.94 -6.31
CA ARG A 200 -22.73 9.07 -5.76
C ARG A 200 -23.80 9.24 -6.83
N ALA A 201 -23.55 10.04 -7.86
CA ALA A 201 -24.50 10.23 -8.96
C ALA A 201 -24.85 8.91 -9.70
N ARG A 202 -23.97 7.92 -9.62
CA ARG A 202 -24.06 6.63 -10.31
C ARG A 202 -24.14 5.44 -9.38
N GLU A 203 -24.21 5.67 -8.08
CA GLU A 203 -24.26 4.63 -7.05
C GLU A 203 -25.38 3.61 -7.36
N GLY A 204 -25.04 2.33 -7.34
CA GLY A 204 -25.94 1.24 -7.69
C GLY A 204 -26.08 0.93 -9.19
N ASP A 205 -25.51 1.75 -10.09
CA ASP A 205 -25.47 1.41 -11.52
C ASP A 205 -24.57 0.20 -11.76
N THR A 206 -25.00 -0.71 -12.63
CA THR A 206 -24.15 -1.79 -13.14
C THR A 206 -23.38 -1.32 -14.36
N VAL A 207 -22.05 -1.38 -14.31
CA VAL A 207 -21.16 -0.93 -15.38
C VAL A 207 -20.23 -2.04 -15.88
N PRO A 208 -19.78 -2.00 -17.14
CA PRO A 208 -18.80 -2.95 -17.65
C PRO A 208 -17.48 -2.92 -16.86
N TYR A 209 -16.93 -4.10 -16.58
CA TYR A 209 -15.59 -4.29 -16.03
C TYR A 209 -14.97 -5.54 -16.66
N LYS A 210 -14.01 -5.33 -17.56
CA LYS A 210 -13.39 -6.43 -18.35
C LYS A 210 -14.44 -7.29 -19.07
N ASP A 211 -14.56 -8.55 -18.69
CA ASP A 211 -15.47 -9.58 -19.18
C ASP A 211 -16.71 -9.78 -18.27
N THR A 212 -16.85 -8.94 -17.24
CA THR A 212 -17.97 -8.96 -16.31
C THR A 212 -18.56 -7.55 -16.13
N THR A 213 -19.42 -7.39 -15.13
CA THR A 213 -19.94 -6.11 -14.69
C THR A 213 -19.67 -5.90 -13.20
N VAL A 214 -19.65 -4.65 -12.78
CA VAL A 214 -19.48 -4.24 -11.39
C VAL A 214 -20.54 -3.20 -11.05
N VAL A 215 -21.07 -3.25 -9.84
CA VAL A 215 -21.96 -2.23 -9.31
C VAL A 215 -21.11 -1.05 -8.85
N VAL A 216 -21.47 0.16 -9.25
CA VAL A 216 -20.81 1.39 -8.81
C VAL A 216 -21.03 1.55 -7.30
N PRO A 217 -19.96 1.51 -6.48
CA PRO A 217 -20.09 1.73 -5.05
C PRO A 217 -20.14 3.22 -4.74
N ASP A 218 -20.35 3.55 -3.47
CA ASP A 218 -19.86 4.83 -2.96
C ASP A 218 -18.32 4.88 -3.00
N ARG A 219 -17.77 6.09 -2.87
CA ARG A 219 -16.32 6.27 -2.97
C ARG A 219 -15.86 7.46 -2.15
N ILE A 220 -15.04 7.17 -1.15
CA ILE A 220 -14.19 8.17 -0.52
C ILE A 220 -12.88 8.26 -1.32
N ASN A 221 -12.55 9.48 -1.72
CA ASN A 221 -11.30 9.81 -2.39
C ASN A 221 -10.50 10.83 -1.57
N ILE A 222 -9.26 11.03 -1.97
CA ILE A 222 -8.33 12.00 -1.41
C ILE A 222 -7.96 12.98 -2.51
N ALA A 223 -8.07 14.28 -2.24
CA ALA A 223 -7.71 15.35 -3.17
C ALA A 223 -6.85 16.41 -2.48
N SER A 224 -6.27 17.28 -3.29
CA SER A 224 -5.47 18.43 -2.85
C SER A 224 -6.16 19.74 -3.23
N ASN A 225 -5.96 20.77 -2.41
CA ASN A 225 -6.38 22.13 -2.74
C ASN A 225 -5.56 22.75 -3.90
N THR A 226 -4.32 22.30 -4.09
CA THR A 226 -3.35 22.95 -4.98
C THR A 226 -3.00 22.11 -6.20
N ALA A 227 -2.98 20.78 -6.07
CA ALA A 227 -2.66 19.87 -7.16
C ALA A 227 -3.94 19.41 -7.89
N ARG A 228 -4.32 20.13 -8.96
CA ARG A 228 -5.59 19.92 -9.70
C ARG A 228 -5.82 18.51 -10.20
N ARG A 229 -4.74 17.82 -10.60
CA ARG A 229 -4.81 16.45 -11.15
C ARG A 229 -4.59 15.38 -10.09
N PHE A 230 -4.32 15.76 -8.84
CA PHE A 230 -4.05 14.81 -7.77
C PHE A 230 -5.35 14.18 -7.29
N ILE A 231 -5.38 12.86 -7.35
CA ILE A 231 -6.46 12.03 -6.84
C ILE A 231 -5.86 10.75 -6.28
N ALA A 232 -6.33 10.36 -5.10
CA ALA A 232 -5.96 9.10 -4.49
C ALA A 232 -7.16 8.45 -3.78
N ARG A 233 -6.97 7.21 -3.32
CA ARG A 233 -7.84 6.56 -2.34
C ARG A 233 -7.04 5.56 -1.53
N ASP A 234 -7.46 5.37 -0.29
CA ASP A 234 -6.99 4.25 0.53
C ASP A 234 -7.28 2.90 -0.17
N SER A 235 -6.36 1.95 -0.04
CA SER A 235 -6.44 0.64 -0.70
C SER A 235 -6.14 -0.47 0.29
N ALA A 236 -7.19 -1.17 0.72
CA ALA A 236 -7.15 -2.22 1.73
C ALA A 236 -7.18 -3.63 1.08
N GLN A 237 -6.47 -4.56 1.68
CA GLN A 237 -6.59 -6.01 1.46
C GLN A 237 -6.54 -6.70 2.83
N VAL A 238 -7.58 -7.44 3.21
CA VAL A 238 -7.72 -8.00 4.56
C VAL A 238 -7.52 -6.91 5.64
N ALA A 239 -8.19 -5.78 5.47
CA ALA A 239 -8.19 -4.67 6.42
C ALA A 239 -9.56 -3.99 6.46
N GLU A 240 -9.98 -3.58 7.65
CA GLU A 240 -11.27 -2.93 7.89
C GLU A 240 -11.05 -1.48 8.33
N ARG A 241 -11.86 -0.56 7.79
CA ARG A 241 -11.85 0.83 8.23
C ARG A 241 -12.49 0.92 9.61
N VAL A 242 -11.82 1.59 10.53
CA VAL A 242 -12.39 1.93 11.84
C VAL A 242 -13.13 3.26 11.71
N ASP A 243 -14.41 3.25 12.08
CA ASP A 243 -15.21 4.46 12.11
C ASP A 243 -14.70 5.46 13.14
N SER A 244 -14.89 6.75 12.86
CA SER A 244 -14.57 7.86 13.76
C SER A 244 -15.87 8.50 14.26
N PRO A 245 -16.43 8.06 15.40
CA PRO A 245 -17.73 8.55 15.90
C PRO A 245 -17.79 10.06 16.18
N THR A 246 -16.63 10.68 16.44
CA THR A 246 -16.52 12.14 16.64
C THR A 246 -16.51 12.94 15.34
N CYS A 247 -16.49 12.26 14.18
CA CYS A 247 -16.49 12.87 12.85
C CYS A 247 -17.71 12.45 12.00
N PRO A 248 -18.95 12.77 12.41
CA PRO A 248 -20.13 12.45 11.63
C PRO A 248 -20.29 13.39 10.42
N ASN A 249 -20.46 12.82 9.24
CA ASN A 249 -20.73 13.53 7.99
C ASN A 249 -22.08 13.11 7.43
N GLN A 250 -22.96 14.08 7.17
CA GLN A 250 -24.24 13.82 6.49
C GLN A 250 -24.02 13.90 4.98
N ILE A 251 -23.98 12.75 4.33
CA ILE A 251 -23.75 12.63 2.89
C ILE A 251 -25.06 12.36 2.19
N ARG A 252 -25.34 13.13 1.14
CA ARG A 252 -26.54 12.93 0.32
C ARG A 252 -26.32 11.77 -0.65
N THR A 253 -27.14 10.74 -0.55
CA THR A 253 -27.11 9.58 -1.45
C THR A 253 -27.79 9.90 -2.78
N ARG A 254 -27.69 8.97 -3.74
CA ARG A 254 -28.36 9.09 -5.03
C ARG A 254 -29.89 9.26 -4.93
N SER A 255 -30.53 8.65 -3.94
CA SER A 255 -31.99 8.78 -3.72
C SER A 255 -32.39 10.14 -3.15
N GLY A 256 -31.41 10.97 -2.77
CA GLY A 256 -31.63 12.24 -2.10
C GLY A 256 -31.78 12.13 -0.59
N ALA A 257 -31.75 10.91 -0.04
CA ALA A 257 -31.66 10.65 1.39
C ALA A 257 -30.27 11.03 1.94
N PHE A 258 -30.15 11.12 3.26
CA PHE A 258 -28.87 11.32 3.92
C PHE A 258 -28.40 10.06 4.63
N GLU A 259 -27.13 9.75 4.46
CA GLU A 259 -26.40 8.73 5.21
C GLU A 259 -25.35 9.38 6.10
N THR A 260 -25.13 8.79 7.26
CA THR A 260 -24.08 9.25 8.19
C THR A 260 -22.80 8.47 7.92
N VAL A 261 -21.76 9.17 7.49
CA VAL A 261 -20.41 8.63 7.31
C VAL A 261 -19.54 9.08 8.47
N LEU A 262 -18.97 8.13 9.22
CA LEU A 262 -18.13 8.37 10.39
C LEU A 262 -16.64 8.40 10.00
N HIS A 263 -16.18 9.53 9.48
CA HIS A 263 -14.84 9.68 8.90
C HIS A 263 -14.36 11.13 8.95
N CYS A 264 -13.15 11.38 9.44
CA CYS A 264 -12.61 12.74 9.52
C CYS A 264 -12.02 13.20 8.17
N GLY A 265 -11.94 14.50 7.95
CA GLY A 265 -11.44 15.11 6.71
C GLY A 265 -9.97 14.85 6.40
N GLN A 266 -9.16 14.52 7.40
CA GLN A 266 -7.71 14.31 7.28
C GLN A 266 -7.21 13.05 7.96
N VAL A 267 -8.08 12.28 8.62
CA VAL A 267 -7.68 11.08 9.35
C VAL A 267 -8.52 9.90 8.91
N SER A 268 -7.86 8.80 8.59
CA SER A 268 -8.47 7.48 8.46
C SER A 268 -7.74 6.47 9.32
N ILE A 269 -8.47 5.48 9.84
CA ILE A 269 -7.94 4.47 10.74
C ILE A 269 -8.34 3.10 10.19
N TRP A 270 -7.41 2.16 10.19
CA TRP A 270 -7.61 0.83 9.61
C TRP A 270 -7.07 -0.24 10.55
N ASP A 271 -7.85 -1.30 10.76
CA ASP A 271 -7.38 -2.53 11.40
C ASP A 271 -6.97 -3.52 10.30
N VAL A 272 -5.66 -3.73 10.16
CA VAL A 272 -5.07 -4.58 9.12
C VAL A 272 -4.73 -5.92 9.72
N ALA A 273 -5.31 -7.01 9.21
CA ALA A 273 -4.99 -8.35 9.70
C ALA A 273 -3.50 -8.67 9.53
N SER A 274 -2.98 -9.60 10.33
CA SER A 274 -1.64 -10.15 10.13
C SER A 274 -1.52 -10.74 8.71
N GLY A 275 -0.54 -10.28 7.92
CA GLY A 275 -0.37 -10.61 6.50
C GLY A 275 -1.30 -9.86 5.54
N GLY A 276 -2.15 -8.95 6.05
CA GLY A 276 -2.96 -8.03 5.29
C GLY A 276 -2.14 -6.87 4.71
N ARG A 277 -2.78 -6.02 3.91
CA ARG A 277 -2.14 -4.84 3.29
C ARG A 277 -2.96 -3.59 3.46
N MET A 278 -2.27 -2.51 3.79
CA MET A 278 -2.79 -1.17 3.68
C MET A 278 -1.92 -0.32 2.77
N GLY A 279 -2.47 0.05 1.62
CA GLY A 279 -1.82 0.88 0.62
C GLY A 279 -2.62 2.13 0.33
N PHE A 280 -2.33 2.73 -0.80
CA PHE A 280 -3.22 3.67 -1.47
C PHE A 280 -2.98 3.54 -2.97
N VAL A 281 -3.99 3.92 -3.76
CA VAL A 281 -3.86 4.01 -5.21
C VAL A 281 -4.10 5.44 -5.65
N THR A 282 -3.50 5.81 -6.76
CA THR A 282 -3.48 7.19 -7.26
C THR A 282 -3.88 7.24 -8.72
N GLY A 283 -4.26 8.42 -9.19
CA GLY A 283 -4.51 8.67 -10.61
C GLY A 283 -5.74 7.90 -11.10
N GLU A 284 -5.62 7.27 -12.26
CA GLU A 284 -6.69 6.49 -12.90
C GLU A 284 -7.33 5.48 -11.94
N ASP A 285 -6.50 4.70 -11.24
CA ASP A 285 -6.93 3.62 -10.35
C ASP A 285 -7.70 4.13 -9.11
N ALA A 286 -7.55 5.42 -8.78
CA ALA A 286 -8.25 6.04 -7.67
C ALA A 286 -9.72 6.34 -7.95
N HIS A 287 -10.12 6.49 -9.22
CA HIS A 287 -11.47 6.90 -9.62
C HIS A 287 -12.08 6.00 -10.70
N GLU A 288 -11.51 4.82 -10.88
CA GLU A 288 -12.13 3.74 -11.63
C GLU A 288 -13.17 2.98 -10.79
N VAL A 289 -14.17 2.45 -11.50
CA VAL A 289 -15.11 1.48 -10.95
C VAL A 289 -14.50 0.09 -11.17
N ALA A 290 -13.94 -0.46 -10.10
CA ALA A 290 -13.34 -1.77 -10.07
C ALA A 290 -13.80 -2.53 -8.81
N PRO A 291 -13.84 -3.86 -8.86
CA PRO A 291 -14.04 -4.68 -7.67
C PRO A 291 -13.03 -4.34 -6.57
N PRO A 292 -13.35 -4.64 -5.30
CA PRO A 292 -12.39 -4.58 -4.22
C PRO A 292 -11.10 -5.35 -4.57
N ALA A 293 -9.99 -4.95 -3.96
CA ALA A 293 -8.74 -5.69 -4.13
C ALA A 293 -8.94 -7.14 -3.69
N THR A 294 -8.47 -8.09 -4.51
CA THR A 294 -8.60 -9.52 -4.21
C THR A 294 -7.76 -9.85 -2.99
N ASP A 295 -8.36 -10.48 -1.99
CA ASP A 295 -7.65 -11.01 -0.84
C ASP A 295 -6.58 -11.98 -1.33
N CYS A 296 -5.32 -11.61 -1.11
CA CYS A 296 -4.21 -12.41 -1.54
C CYS A 296 -3.18 -12.41 -0.43
N THR A 297 -2.92 -13.56 0.17
CA THR A 297 -2.04 -13.67 1.34
C THR A 297 -0.64 -14.15 0.98
N ARG A 298 -0.37 -14.51 -0.29
CA ARG A 298 0.96 -14.95 -0.74
C ARG A 298 1.20 -14.79 -2.25
N ARG A 299 2.34 -14.19 -2.63
CA ARG A 299 2.83 -14.03 -4.02
C ARG A 299 1.83 -13.34 -4.98
N CYS A 300 1.29 -12.22 -4.53
CA CYS A 300 0.35 -11.42 -5.28
C CYS A 300 1.11 -10.53 -6.26
N GLN A 301 1.17 -10.94 -7.52
CA GLN A 301 1.37 -9.96 -8.59
C GLN A 301 0.09 -9.13 -8.67
N ALA A 302 0.19 -7.81 -8.84
CA ALA A 302 -0.96 -6.95 -9.10
C ALA A 302 -1.58 -7.32 -10.46
N GLN A 303 -2.40 -8.37 -10.50
CA GLN A 303 -3.04 -8.90 -11.70
C GLN A 303 -4.30 -8.11 -12.09
N ASN A 304 -4.69 -7.12 -11.28
CA ASN A 304 -5.83 -6.24 -11.53
C ASN A 304 -5.51 -5.13 -12.54
N ARG A 305 -4.73 -5.43 -13.59
CA ARG A 305 -4.60 -4.50 -14.73
C ARG A 305 -5.93 -4.42 -15.45
N VAL A 306 -6.58 -3.27 -15.42
CA VAL A 306 -7.86 -3.02 -16.11
C VAL A 306 -7.70 -2.74 -17.60
N ARG A 307 -6.48 -2.43 -18.09
CA ARG A 307 -6.18 -2.14 -19.51
C ARG A 307 -7.18 -1.17 -20.15
N GLY A 308 -7.64 -0.15 -19.41
CA GLY A 308 -8.66 0.80 -19.86
C GLY A 308 -10.07 0.21 -20.05
N ARG A 309 -10.36 -0.96 -19.50
CA ARG A 309 -11.66 -1.66 -19.57
C ARG A 309 -12.52 -1.48 -18.31
N SER A 310 -12.16 -0.55 -17.43
CA SER A 310 -12.98 -0.10 -16.30
C SER A 310 -13.61 1.25 -16.63
N VAL A 311 -14.84 1.45 -16.15
CA VAL A 311 -15.49 2.77 -16.23
C VAL A 311 -14.79 3.72 -15.26
N LYS A 312 -14.43 4.91 -15.73
CA LYS A 312 -13.84 5.98 -14.92
C LYS A 312 -14.89 7.05 -14.69
N LEU A 313 -15.17 7.36 -13.43
CA LEU A 313 -16.17 8.39 -13.10
C LEU A 313 -15.54 9.76 -12.84
N GLY A 314 -14.22 9.80 -12.66
CA GLY A 314 -13.48 11.04 -12.42
C GLY A 314 -13.76 11.61 -11.02
N TRP A 315 -13.41 12.88 -10.85
CA TRP A 315 -13.69 13.66 -9.65
C TRP A 315 -13.79 15.15 -10.01
N PRO A 316 -14.48 15.97 -9.20
CA PRO A 316 -14.52 17.42 -9.42
C PRO A 316 -13.22 18.10 -8.97
N PHE A 317 -12.80 19.14 -9.70
CA PHE A 317 -11.82 20.11 -9.21
C PHE A 317 -12.27 21.55 -9.55
N PRO A 318 -12.32 22.48 -8.57
CA PRO A 318 -12.09 22.24 -7.14
C PRO A 318 -13.16 21.31 -6.54
N VAL A 319 -12.80 20.52 -5.54
CA VAL A 319 -13.76 19.67 -4.82
C VAL A 319 -14.71 20.56 -4.01
N PRO A 320 -16.05 20.47 -4.21
CA PRO A 320 -17.01 21.27 -3.47
C PRO A 320 -16.89 21.07 -1.97
N ALA A 321 -16.99 22.15 -1.19
CA ALA A 321 -16.87 22.08 0.28
C ALA A 321 -17.91 21.12 0.91
N ALA A 322 -19.12 21.07 0.35
CA ALA A 322 -20.22 20.26 0.84
C ALA A 322 -19.99 18.74 0.77
N VAL A 323 -19.01 18.27 -0.01
CA VAL A 323 -18.68 16.83 -0.12
C VAL A 323 -17.34 16.49 0.54
N ARG A 324 -16.64 17.48 1.10
CA ARG A 324 -15.41 17.24 1.87
C ARG A 324 -15.79 16.72 3.25
N LEU A 325 -15.08 15.69 3.71
CA LEU A 325 -15.34 15.13 5.03
C LEU A 325 -14.83 16.11 6.10
N GLN A 326 -15.55 16.19 7.22
CA GLN A 326 -15.33 17.10 8.33
C GLN A 326 -15.60 16.38 9.67
N PRO A 327 -15.10 16.93 10.79
CA PRO A 327 -13.99 17.89 10.87
C PRO A 327 -12.68 17.27 10.32
N PRO A 328 -11.62 18.05 10.07
CA PRO A 328 -10.35 17.52 9.58
C PRO A 328 -9.77 16.41 10.49
N THR A 329 -9.81 16.61 11.80
CA THR A 329 -9.35 15.65 12.82
C THR A 329 -10.44 15.43 13.86
N PRO A 330 -10.41 14.31 14.60
CA PRO A 330 -11.33 14.03 15.71
C PRO A 330 -11.51 15.15 16.72
#